data_AF-A0A069PHG4-F1
#
_entry.id   AF-A0A069PHG4-F1
#
_cell.length_a   1.000
_cell.length_b   1.000
_cell.length_c   1.000
_cell.angle_alpha   90.00
_cell.angle_beta   90.00
_cell.angle_gamma   90.00
#
_symmetry.space_group_name_H-M   'P 1'
#
loop_
_entity.id
_entity.type
_entity.pdbx_description
1 polymer ?
#
loop_
_entity_poly.entity_id
_entity_poly.type
_entity_poly.pdbx_seq_one_letter_code
_entity_poly.pdbx_strand_id
1 'polypeptide(L)'
;MNATERIDQMIAELADWRGATFANMRAAILAADPGIVEEWKYMGSPVWYCDGMIAVANAHKGKVKLTFAHGAMLPDPGKLFNAGLEGNARRAIDYLEGDEVDADGLQGLIRAAIDFNRSVAKKKKRGSSA
;
A
#
# COMPACT_ATOMS: atom_id res chain seq x y z
N MET A 1 -21.33 1.19 -7.18
CA MET A 1 -19.98 0.61 -7.12
C MET A 1 -19.02 1.58 -6.43
N ASN A 2 -18.81 1.35 -5.15
CA ASN A 2 -17.83 2.05 -4.31
C ASN A 2 -16.39 1.55 -4.61
N ALA A 3 -15.39 2.08 -3.89
CA ALA A 3 -13.99 1.71 -4.13
C ALA A 3 -13.72 0.23 -3.86
N THR A 4 -14.21 -0.30 -2.73
CA THR A 4 -14.10 -1.72 -2.35
C THR A 4 -14.64 -2.63 -3.45
N GLU A 5 -15.85 -2.37 -3.95
CA GLU A 5 -16.48 -3.15 -5.03
C GLU A 5 -15.66 -3.10 -6.33
N ARG A 6 -15.06 -1.95 -6.67
CA ARG A 6 -14.19 -1.84 -7.85
C ARG A 6 -12.90 -2.66 -7.71
N ILE A 7 -12.34 -2.69 -6.50
CA ILE A 7 -11.15 -3.51 -6.22
C ILE A 7 -11.52 -4.99 -6.30
N ASP A 8 -12.68 -5.40 -5.77
CA ASP A 8 -13.17 -6.78 -5.91
C ASP A 8 -13.33 -7.18 -7.37
N GLN A 9 -13.96 -6.32 -8.19
CA GLN A 9 -14.11 -6.59 -9.63
C GLN A 9 -12.76 -6.71 -10.34
N MET A 10 -11.84 -5.77 -10.11
CA MET A 10 -10.52 -5.80 -10.73
C MET A 10 -9.74 -7.06 -10.34
N ILE A 11 -9.83 -7.51 -9.09
CA ILE A 11 -9.22 -8.76 -8.63
C ILE A 11 -9.86 -9.96 -9.35
N ALA A 12 -11.19 -9.97 -9.49
CA ALA A 12 -11.90 -11.05 -10.18
C ALA A 12 -11.58 -11.13 -11.69
N GLU A 13 -11.27 -9.99 -12.33
CA GLU A 13 -10.84 -9.94 -13.73
C GLU A 13 -9.40 -10.45 -13.95
N LEU A 14 -8.58 -10.50 -12.90
CA LEU A 14 -7.24 -11.10 -12.92
C LEU A 14 -7.35 -12.62 -12.71
N ALA A 15 -7.62 -13.35 -13.80
CA ALA A 15 -7.82 -14.80 -13.78
C ALA A 15 -6.55 -15.64 -13.55
N ASP A 16 -5.38 -15.00 -13.42
CA ASP A 16 -4.09 -15.64 -13.13
C ASP A 16 -3.63 -15.37 -11.68
N TRP A 17 -2.41 -15.81 -11.33
CA TRP A 17 -1.84 -15.70 -9.98
C TRP A 17 -1.89 -14.28 -9.41
N ARG A 18 -1.85 -13.25 -10.27
CA ARG A 18 -1.92 -11.84 -9.84
C ARG A 18 -3.18 -11.54 -9.04
N GLY A 19 -4.32 -12.16 -9.38
CA GLY A 19 -5.57 -11.98 -8.65
C GLY A 19 -5.45 -12.44 -7.19
N ALA A 20 -4.91 -13.65 -6.98
CA ALA A 20 -4.68 -14.19 -5.65
C ALA A 20 -3.67 -13.36 -4.84
N THR A 21 -2.54 -12.96 -5.44
CA THR A 21 -1.55 -12.09 -4.79
C THR A 21 -2.15 -10.76 -4.39
N PHE A 22 -2.96 -10.14 -5.27
CA PHE A 22 -3.60 -8.85 -4.98
C PHE A 22 -4.64 -8.97 -3.85
N ALA A 23 -5.41 -10.05 -3.82
CA ALA A 23 -6.37 -10.33 -2.75
C ALA A 23 -5.66 -10.49 -1.39
N ASN A 24 -4.59 -11.29 -1.34
CA ASN A 24 -3.82 -11.50 -0.12
C ASN A 24 -3.14 -10.22 0.37
N MET A 25 -2.55 -9.46 -0.55
CA MET A 25 -1.97 -8.14 -0.26
C MET A 25 -3.01 -7.17 0.29
N ARG A 26 -4.18 -7.07 -0.34
CA ARG A 26 -5.28 -6.21 0.12
C ARG A 26 -5.76 -6.62 1.51
N ALA A 27 -5.95 -7.92 1.76
CA ALA A 27 -6.38 -8.43 3.05
C ALA A 27 -5.37 -8.07 4.16
N ALA A 28 -4.06 -8.23 3.90
CA ALA A 28 -3.02 -7.83 4.83
C ALA A 28 -3.00 -6.32 5.09
N ILE A 29 -3.22 -5.48 4.07
CA ILE A 29 -3.34 -4.03 4.24
C ILE A 29 -4.52 -3.69 5.17
N LEU A 30 -5.72 -4.20 4.89
CA LEU A 30 -6.92 -3.90 5.67
C LEU A 30 -6.86 -4.45 7.11
N ALA A 31 -6.14 -5.55 7.33
CA ALA A 31 -5.93 -6.10 8.67
C ALA A 31 -5.01 -5.25 9.56
N ALA A 32 -4.24 -4.32 8.99
CA ALA A 32 -3.23 -3.57 9.73
C ALA A 32 -3.85 -2.55 10.71
N ASP A 33 -4.95 -1.89 10.31
CA ASP A 33 -5.68 -0.89 11.10
C ASP A 33 -7.12 -0.74 10.56
N PRO A 34 -8.17 -0.76 11.41
CA PRO A 34 -9.57 -0.66 10.96
C PRO A 34 -9.95 0.71 10.40
N GLY A 35 -9.13 1.74 10.61
CA GLY A 35 -9.30 3.09 10.07
C GLY A 35 -8.77 3.25 8.64
N ILE A 36 -8.31 2.18 8.00
CA ILE A 36 -7.86 2.22 6.61
C ILE A 36 -9.07 2.36 5.68
N VAL A 37 -8.98 3.31 4.76
CA VAL A 37 -9.99 3.59 3.75
C VAL A 37 -9.44 3.22 2.37
N GLU A 38 -10.26 2.53 1.60
CA GLU A 38 -9.99 2.19 0.20
C GLU A 38 -10.54 3.28 -0.72
N GLU A 39 -9.73 3.68 -1.69
CA GLU A 39 -10.12 4.60 -2.76
C GLU A 39 -9.69 4.05 -4.13
N TRP A 40 -10.33 4.57 -5.18
CA TRP A 40 -10.03 4.25 -6.57
C TRP A 40 -9.58 5.51 -7.29
N LYS A 41 -8.29 5.62 -7.62
CA LYS A 41 -7.68 6.84 -8.17
C LYS A 41 -6.79 6.53 -9.38
N TYR A 42 -6.16 7.56 -9.93
CA TYR A 42 -5.12 7.46 -10.96
C TYR A 42 -5.46 6.59 -12.18
N MET A 43 -6.65 6.81 -12.75
CA MET A 43 -7.11 6.11 -13.96
C MET A 43 -7.20 4.58 -13.83
N GLY A 44 -7.42 4.04 -12.62
CA GLY A 44 -7.70 2.61 -12.46
C GLY A 44 -6.97 1.89 -11.32
N SER A 45 -6.45 2.61 -10.33
CA SER A 45 -5.58 2.03 -9.31
C SER A 45 -6.23 2.08 -7.92
N PRO A 46 -6.21 0.94 -7.19
CA PRO A 46 -6.51 0.91 -5.77
C PRO A 46 -5.51 1.75 -4.96
N VAL A 47 -6.02 2.56 -4.03
CA VAL A 47 -5.23 3.37 -3.12
C VAL A 47 -5.77 3.22 -1.70
N TRP A 48 -4.87 3.11 -0.72
CA TRP A 48 -5.23 3.03 0.69
C TRP A 48 -4.78 4.28 1.44
N TYR A 49 -5.64 4.76 2.34
CA TYR A 49 -5.41 5.93 3.18
C TYR A 49 -5.68 5.61 4.65
N CYS A 50 -4.90 6.22 5.54
CA CYS A 50 -5.22 6.39 6.95
C CYS A 50 -4.38 7.56 7.47
N ASP A 51 -5.03 8.63 7.91
CA ASP A 51 -4.43 9.92 8.29
C ASP A 51 -3.50 10.55 7.21
N GLY A 52 -3.57 10.05 5.97
CA GLY A 52 -2.67 10.35 4.86
C GLY A 52 -2.64 9.19 3.87
N MET A 53 -2.03 9.38 2.70
CA MET A 53 -1.88 8.31 1.71
C MET A 53 -0.87 7.28 2.23
N ILE A 54 -1.25 6.00 2.20
CA ILE A 54 -0.37 4.89 2.59
C ILE A 54 0.35 4.38 1.33
N ALA A 55 -0.42 3.77 0.44
CA ALA A 55 0.11 3.09 -0.73
C ALA A 55 -0.91 3.05 -1.88
N VAL A 56 -0.39 2.85 -3.08
CA VAL A 56 -1.15 2.59 -4.31
C VAL A 56 -0.69 1.27 -4.90
N ALA A 57 -1.61 0.45 -5.40
CA ALA A 57 -1.28 -0.81 -6.05
C ALA A 57 -1.67 -0.83 -7.53
N ASN A 58 -0.95 -1.61 -8.31
CA ASN A 58 -1.19 -1.82 -9.74
C ASN A 58 -0.85 -3.26 -10.11
N ALA A 59 -1.71 -3.88 -10.92
CA ALA A 59 -1.38 -5.13 -11.60
C ALA A 59 -0.77 -4.80 -12.98
N HIS A 60 0.47 -5.23 -13.19
CA HIS A 60 1.16 -5.11 -14.47
C HIS A 60 1.33 -6.49 -15.10
N LYS A 61 1.84 -6.53 -16.35
CA LYS A 61 2.26 -7.79 -16.96
C LYS A 61 3.40 -8.40 -16.12
N GLY A 62 3.16 -9.56 -15.55
CA GLY A 62 4.15 -10.32 -14.77
C GLY A 62 4.44 -9.83 -13.36
N LYS A 63 3.71 -8.83 -12.84
CA LYS A 63 3.88 -8.39 -11.44
C LYS A 63 2.66 -7.71 -10.84
N VAL A 64 2.52 -7.82 -9.52
CA VAL A 64 1.67 -6.94 -8.70
C VAL A 64 2.57 -5.98 -7.95
N LYS A 65 2.36 -4.67 -8.14
CA LYS A 65 3.21 -3.63 -7.55
C LYS A 65 2.45 -2.86 -6.48
N LEU A 66 3.03 -2.74 -5.29
CA LEU A 66 2.56 -1.89 -4.20
C LEU A 66 3.57 -0.78 -3.92
N THR A 67 3.18 0.48 -4.13
CA THR A 67 4.07 1.64 -3.94
C THR A 67 3.63 2.46 -2.74
N PHE A 68 4.52 2.66 -1.77
CA PHE A 68 4.26 3.46 -0.58
C PHE A 68 4.59 4.93 -0.82
N ALA A 69 3.67 5.83 -0.45
CA ALA A 69 3.80 7.26 -0.69
C ALA A 69 5.02 7.88 0.01
N HIS A 70 5.31 7.41 1.22
CA HIS A 70 6.45 7.81 2.05
C HIS A 70 7.42 6.66 2.32
N GLY A 71 7.49 5.70 1.39
CA GLY A 71 8.25 4.47 1.56
C GLY A 71 9.69 4.70 2.03
N ALA A 72 10.40 5.73 1.54
CA ALA A 72 11.78 6.02 1.94
C ALA A 72 11.96 6.37 3.43
N MET A 73 10.90 6.80 4.11
CA MET A 73 10.91 7.20 5.52
C MET A 73 10.53 6.08 6.50
N LEU A 74 10.13 4.91 5.99
CA LEU A 74 9.58 3.83 6.82
C LEU A 74 10.69 2.87 7.27
N PRO A 75 10.70 2.40 8.53
CA PRO A 75 11.52 1.26 8.91
C PRO A 75 11.06 0.02 8.13
N ASP A 76 12.02 -0.74 7.58
CA ASP A 76 11.76 -1.98 6.85
C ASP A 76 12.69 -3.10 7.35
N PRO A 77 12.47 -3.62 8.58
CA PRO A 77 13.31 -4.65 9.16
C PRO A 77 13.23 -5.98 8.41
N GLY A 78 12.08 -6.28 7.80
CA GLY A 78 11.87 -7.47 6.97
C GLY A 78 12.48 -7.35 5.57
N LYS A 79 12.93 -6.16 5.17
CA LYS A 79 13.49 -5.86 3.84
C LYS A 79 12.53 -6.21 2.70
N LEU A 80 11.24 -5.89 2.87
CA LEU A 80 10.20 -6.17 1.88
C LEU A 80 10.32 -5.24 0.66
N PHE A 81 10.84 -4.02 0.81
CA PHE A 81 11.03 -3.13 -0.32
C PHE A 81 12.10 -3.67 -1.27
N ASN A 82 11.70 -3.93 -2.51
CA ASN A 82 12.59 -4.47 -3.56
C ASN A 82 12.63 -3.58 -4.83
N ALA A 83 11.82 -2.51 -4.87
CA ALA A 83 11.73 -1.61 -6.02
C ALA A 83 11.65 -0.14 -5.59
N GLY A 84 12.10 0.77 -6.46
CA GLY A 84 12.12 2.21 -6.19
C GLY A 84 13.07 2.63 -5.07
N LEU A 85 14.11 1.83 -4.80
CA LEU A 85 15.03 2.02 -3.67
C LEU A 85 15.88 3.30 -3.78
N GLU A 86 16.10 3.80 -4.99
CA GLU A 86 16.85 5.04 -5.25
C GLU A 86 15.98 6.30 -5.09
N GLY A 87 14.67 6.14 -4.90
CA GLY A 87 13.75 7.25 -4.72
C GLY A 87 13.89 7.92 -3.34
N ASN A 88 13.85 9.24 -3.29
CA ASN A 88 13.95 10.01 -2.04
C ASN A 88 12.66 10.06 -1.20
N ALA A 89 11.53 9.62 -1.76
CA ALA A 89 10.22 9.67 -1.09
C ALA A 89 9.51 8.31 -1.08
N ARG A 90 9.50 7.61 -2.21
CA ARG A 90 8.71 6.39 -2.41
C ARG A 90 9.61 5.17 -2.49
N ARG A 91 9.12 4.06 -1.96
CA ARG A 91 9.64 2.70 -2.18
C ARG A 91 8.48 1.78 -2.49
N ALA A 92 8.75 0.66 -3.16
CA ALA A 92 7.74 -0.27 -3.62
C ALA A 92 8.14 -1.73 -3.36
N ILE A 93 7.12 -2.57 -3.34
CA ILE A 93 7.20 -4.02 -3.33
C ILE A 93 6.61 -4.47 -4.67
N ASP A 94 7.43 -5.08 -5.51
CA ASP A 94 7.01 -5.78 -6.71
C ASP A 94 6.92 -7.28 -6.36
N TYR A 95 5.71 -7.83 -6.33
CA TYR A 95 5.45 -9.27 -6.22
C TYR A 95 5.45 -9.90 -7.61
N LEU A 96 6.21 -10.99 -7.76
CA LEU A 96 6.34 -11.80 -8.96
C LEU A 96 5.58 -13.13 -8.83
N GLU A 97 5.52 -13.87 -9.93
CA GLU A 97 4.87 -15.19 -9.92
C GLU A 97 5.60 -16.13 -8.96
N GLY A 98 4.85 -16.72 -8.02
CA GLY A 98 5.39 -17.60 -6.99
C GLY A 98 5.83 -16.89 -5.71
N ASP A 99 5.84 -15.55 -5.66
CA ASP A 99 6.07 -14.83 -4.41
C ASP A 99 4.90 -15.00 -3.45
N GLU A 100 5.23 -15.20 -2.18
CA GLU A 100 4.25 -15.19 -1.09
C GLU A 100 4.15 -13.79 -0.48
N VAL A 101 2.93 -13.36 -0.17
CA VAL A 101 2.71 -12.12 0.57
C VAL A 101 3.03 -12.37 2.04
N ASP A 102 4.16 -11.83 2.51
CA ASP A 102 4.47 -11.78 3.95
C ASP A 102 3.48 -10.84 4.66
N ALA A 103 2.38 -11.41 5.14
CA ALA A 103 1.28 -10.67 5.71
C ALA A 103 1.68 -9.91 6.99
N ASP A 104 2.56 -10.49 7.81
CA ASP A 104 3.01 -9.85 9.06
C ASP A 104 3.96 -8.69 8.76
N GLY A 105 4.97 -8.92 7.90
CA GLY A 105 5.90 -7.89 7.47
C GLY A 105 5.19 -6.74 6.75
N LEU A 106 4.22 -7.06 5.88
CA LEU A 106 3.43 -6.04 5.18
C LEU A 106 2.57 -5.24 6.15
N GLN A 107 1.89 -5.88 7.11
CA GLN A 107 1.15 -5.17 8.15
C GLN A 107 2.05 -4.26 8.98
N GLY A 108 3.28 -4.69 9.30
CA GLY A 108 4.29 -3.87 9.95
C GLY A 108 4.60 -2.60 9.17
N LEU A 109 4.84 -2.71 7.85
CA LEU A 109 5.07 -1.56 6.98
C LEU A 109 3.87 -0.62 6.90
N ILE A 110 2.65 -1.17 6.83
CA ILE A 110 1.42 -0.37 6.79
C ILE A 110 1.26 0.41 8.10
N ARG A 111 1.44 -0.23 9.26
CA ARG A 111 1.40 0.45 10.57
C ARG A 111 2.45 1.55 10.67
N ALA A 112 3.66 1.31 10.17
CA ALA A 112 4.72 2.32 10.12
C ALA A 112 4.34 3.52 9.23
N ALA A 113 3.70 3.29 8.09
CA ALA A 113 3.20 4.35 7.21
C ALA A 113 2.12 5.20 7.89
N ILE A 114 1.22 4.56 8.64
CA ILE A 114 0.16 5.23 9.40
C ILE A 114 0.76 6.10 10.51
N ASP A 115 1.72 5.58 11.28
CA ASP A 115 2.42 6.36 12.32
C ASP A 115 3.13 7.58 11.71
N PHE A 116 3.82 7.38 10.58
CA PHE A 116 4.46 8.47 9.86
C PHE A 116 3.45 9.56 9.44
N ASN A 117 2.32 9.18 8.85
CA ASN A 117 1.25 10.10 8.44
C ASN A 117 0.73 10.92 9.65
N ARG A 118 0.46 10.24 10.77
CA ARG A 118 0.01 10.88 12.02
C ARG A 118 1.07 11.85 12.58
N SER A 119 2.36 11.49 12.49
CA SER A 119 3.48 12.34 12.90
C SER A 119 3.59 13.62 12.04
N VAL A 120 3.44 13.49 10.72
CA VAL A 120 3.43 14.63 9.79
C VAL A 120 2.23 15.55 10.07
N ALA A 121 1.03 14.98 10.28
CA ALA A 121 -0.16 15.74 10.61
C ALA A 121 0.00 16.54 11.91
N LYS A 122 0.59 15.95 12.96
CA LYS A 122 0.91 16.64 14.22
C LYS A 122 1.88 17.80 14.02
N LYS A 123 2.93 17.61 13.21
CA LYS A 123 3.88 18.69 12.88
C LYS A 123 3.21 19.85 12.14
N LYS A 124 2.33 19.55 11.17
CA LYS A 124 1.60 20.58 10.42
C LYS A 124 0.68 21.40 11.33
N LYS A 125 -0.05 20.76 12.25
CA LYS A 125 -0.90 21.46 13.23
C LYS A 125 -0.10 22.42 14.12
N ARG A 126 1.11 22.03 14.55
CA ARG A 126 1.99 22.90 15.35
C ARG A 126 2.55 24.10 14.57
N GLY A 127 2.76 23.96 13.27
CA GLY A 127 3.29 25.04 12.42
C GLY A 127 2.25 26.06 11.94
N SER A 128 0.95 25.71 11.95
CA SER A 128 -0.14 26.62 11.58
C SER A 128 -0.73 27.39 12.77
N SER A 129 -0.21 27.20 13.98
CA SER A 129 -0.62 27.92 15.20
C SER A 129 0.44 28.92 15.69
N ALA A 130 1.37 29.32 14.81
CA ALA A 130 2.44 30.28 15.07
C ALA A 130 2.32 31.49 14.14
#